data_AF-A0A5P8P2C5-F1
#
_entry.id   AF-A0A5P8P2C5-F1
#
_cell.length_a   1.000
_cell.length_b   1.000
_cell.length_c   1.000
_cell.angle_alpha   90.00
_cell.angle_beta   90.00
_cell.angle_gamma   90.00
#
_symmetry.space_group_name_H-M   'P 1'
#
loop_
_entity.id
_entity.type
_entity.pdbx_description
1 polymer ?
#
loop_
_entity_poly.entity_id
_entity_poly.type
_entity_poly.pdbx_seq_one_letter_code
_entity_poly.pdbx_strand_id
1 'polypeptide(L)'
;MFDFLDSDWFNIGLEIVFLLLISYDIKKYKETKKKEYITNIVLTIGFAIWVLYPYYKSYFGWEESQKSELISTCVDANDTKTCKCVDEAIFKEYTYDEYKLLDKNSTEYKEFTKEAKEDCLDDSWF
;
A
#
# COMPACT_ATOMS: atom_id res chain seq x y z
N MET A 1 -2.09 -11.23 6.56
CA MET A 1 -2.39 -12.49 5.82
C MET A 1 -1.97 -12.45 4.35
N PHE A 2 -1.43 -11.36 3.83
CA PHE A 2 -0.73 -11.37 2.54
C PHE A 2 0.42 -10.36 2.54
N ASP A 3 1.42 -10.55 3.40
CA ASP A 3 2.51 -9.57 3.55
C ASP A 3 3.35 -9.42 2.26
N PHE A 4 3.27 -10.39 1.34
CA PHE A 4 3.87 -10.28 0.01
C PHE A 4 3.14 -9.30 -0.91
N LEU A 5 1.85 -9.06 -0.68
CA LEU A 5 1.01 -8.14 -1.45
C LEU A 5 1.35 -6.67 -1.13
N ASP A 6 1.89 -6.39 0.06
CA ASP A 6 2.37 -5.08 0.49
C ASP A 6 3.84 -4.83 0.15
N SER A 7 4.50 -5.78 -0.51
CA SER A 7 5.83 -5.56 -1.05
C SER A 7 5.74 -4.58 -2.23
N ASP A 8 6.44 -3.46 -2.14
CA ASP A 8 6.60 -2.50 -3.23
C ASP A 8 7.00 -3.20 -4.55
N TRP A 9 7.74 -4.31 -4.46
CA TRP A 9 8.15 -5.13 -5.60
C TRP A 9 7.00 -5.86 -6.30
N PHE A 10 6.00 -6.33 -5.55
CA PHE A 10 4.81 -6.98 -6.11
C PHE A 10 3.99 -5.98 -6.91
N ASN A 11 3.79 -4.78 -6.35
CA ASN A 11 3.07 -3.69 -7.01
C ASN A 11 3.77 -3.23 -8.30
N ILE A 12 5.09 -3.03 -8.24
CA ILE A 12 5.90 -2.71 -9.43
C ILE A 12 5.79 -3.83 -10.48
N GLY A 13 5.83 -5.09 -10.06
CA GLY A 13 5.65 -6.24 -10.96
C GLY A 13 4.29 -6.25 -11.63
N LEU A 14 3.22 -5.98 -10.87
CA LEU A 14 1.85 -5.96 -11.35
C LEU A 14 1.61 -4.82 -12.36
N GLU A 15 2.16 -3.63 -12.08
CA GLU A 15 2.15 -2.51 -13.02
C GLU A 15 2.86 -2.82 -14.34
N ILE A 16 4.03 -3.47 -14.27
CA ILE A 16 4.77 -3.90 -15.47
C ILE A 16 3.94 -4.89 -16.29
N VAL A 17 3.28 -5.85 -15.65
CA VAL A 17 2.41 -6.82 -16.33
C VAL A 17 1.25 -6.10 -17.03
N PHE A 18 0.58 -5.15 -16.37
CA PHE A 18 -0.48 -4.38 -17.01
C PHE A 18 0.01 -3.55 -18.20
N LEU A 19 1.17 -2.90 -18.09
CA LEU A 19 1.77 -2.18 -19.21
C LEU A 19 2.08 -3.09 -20.40
N LEU A 20 2.57 -4.30 -20.14
CA LEU A 20 2.83 -5.30 -21.20
C LEU A 20 1.53 -5.75 -21.88
N LEU A 21 0.48 -6.06 -21.12
CA LEU A 21 -0.82 -6.46 -21.67
C LEU A 21 -1.45 -5.35 -22.52
N ILE A 22 -1.47 -4.12 -22.00
CA ILE A 22 -1.99 -2.95 -22.73
C ILE A 22 -1.16 -2.71 -24.00
N SER A 23 0.17 -2.77 -23.91
CA SER A 23 1.05 -2.58 -25.06
C SER A 23 0.84 -3.65 -26.13
N TYR A 24 0.66 -4.91 -25.72
CA TYR A 24 0.36 -6.02 -26.60
C TYR A 24 -0.98 -5.81 -27.33
N ASP A 25 -2.03 -5.46 -26.60
CA ASP A 25 -3.36 -5.23 -27.19
C ASP A 25 -3.37 -3.99 -28.09
N ILE A 26 -2.65 -2.92 -27.75
CA ILE A 26 -2.48 -1.75 -28.63
C ILE A 26 -1.79 -2.15 -29.93
N LYS A 27 -0.72 -2.95 -29.86
CA LYS A 27 0.00 -3.44 -31.04
C LYS A 27 -0.93 -4.28 -31.91
N LYS A 28 -1.65 -5.23 -31.31
CA LYS A 28 -2.60 -6.08 -32.02
C LYS A 28 -3.79 -5.32 -32.60
N TYR A 29 -4.26 -4.28 -31.92
CA TYR A 29 -5.28 -3.39 -32.45
C TYR A 29 -4.77 -2.63 -33.69
N LYS A 30 -3.52 -2.14 -33.66
CA LYS A 30 -2.92 -1.47 -34.84
C LYS A 30 -2.81 -2.42 -36.03
N GLU A 31 -2.43 -3.68 -35.80
CA GLU A 31 -2.29 -4.71 -36.85
C GLU A 31 -3.63 -5.17 -37.42
N THR A 32 -4.62 -5.43 -36.56
CA THR A 32 -5.86 -6.12 -36.97
C THR A 32 -7.10 -5.24 -37.05
N LYS A 33 -7.08 -4.07 -36.39
CA LYS A 33 -8.22 -3.13 -36.23
C LYS A 33 -9.48 -3.76 -35.61
N LYS A 34 -9.37 -4.94 -34.98
CA LYS A 34 -10.49 -5.60 -34.31
C LYS A 34 -10.88 -4.88 -33.01
N LYS A 35 -12.17 -4.64 -32.80
CA LYS A 35 -12.72 -3.98 -31.60
C LYS A 35 -12.53 -4.78 -30.31
N GLU A 36 -12.31 -6.09 -30.41
CA GLU A 36 -12.01 -6.97 -29.27
C GLU A 36 -10.80 -6.45 -28.48
N TYR A 37 -9.74 -6.00 -29.17
CA TYR A 37 -8.55 -5.47 -28.49
C TYR A 37 -8.80 -4.14 -27.76
N ILE A 38 -9.70 -3.30 -28.27
CA ILE A 38 -10.12 -2.09 -27.52
C ILE A 38 -10.86 -2.50 -26.24
N THR A 39 -11.72 -3.50 -26.35
CA THR A 39 -12.49 -4.01 -25.20
C THR A 39 -11.54 -4.61 -24.16
N ASN A 40 -10.54 -5.39 -24.58
CA ASN A 40 -9.51 -5.93 -23.69
C ASN A 40 -8.71 -4.83 -23.00
N ILE A 41 -8.33 -3.75 -23.70
CA ILE A 41 -7.63 -2.61 -23.08
C ILE A 41 -8.49 -1.98 -21.99
N VAL A 42 -9.76 -1.70 -22.28
CA VAL A 42 -10.68 -1.08 -21.30
C VAL A 42 -10.87 -2.00 -20.08
N LEU A 43 -11.07 -3.30 -20.30
CA LEU A 43 -11.21 -4.28 -19.23
C LEU A 43 -9.92 -4.39 -18.40
N THR A 44 -8.76 -4.37 -19.03
CA THR A 44 -7.45 -4.43 -18.36
C THR A 44 -7.24 -3.20 -17.49
N ILE A 45 -7.58 -2.00 -17.98
CA ILE A 45 -7.52 -0.77 -17.20
C ILE A 45 -8.49 -0.83 -16.01
N GLY A 46 -9.73 -1.26 -16.24
CA GLY A 46 -10.72 -1.40 -15.16
C GLY A 46 -10.28 -2.39 -14.09
N PHE A 47 -9.71 -3.52 -14.50
CA PHE A 47 -9.16 -4.52 -13.59
C PHE A 47 -7.93 -3.99 -12.83
N ALA A 48 -7.03 -3.25 -13.49
CA ALA A 48 -5.89 -2.63 -12.84
C ALA A 48 -6.34 -1.65 -11.74
N ILE A 49 -7.32 -0.80 -12.03
CA ILE A 49 -7.90 0.11 -11.03
C ILE A 49 -8.52 -0.69 -9.88
N TRP A 50 -9.29 -1.73 -10.17
CA TRP A 50 -9.96 -2.54 -9.13
C TRP A 50 -8.97 -3.26 -8.20
N VAL A 51 -7.90 -3.84 -8.76
CA VAL A 51 -6.85 -4.51 -7.97
C VAL A 51 -6.03 -3.51 -7.16
N LEU A 52 -5.73 -2.34 -7.73
CA LEU A 52 -4.91 -1.31 -7.08
C LEU A 52 -5.70 -0.41 -6.12
N TYR A 53 -7.04 -0.39 -6.19
CA TYR A 53 -7.91 0.42 -5.33
C TYR A 53 -7.69 0.23 -3.81
N PRO A 54 -7.67 -0.99 -3.25
CA PRO A 54 -7.43 -1.19 -1.82
C PRO A 54 -6.07 -0.61 -1.38
N TYR A 55 -5.04 -0.72 -2.21
CA TYR A 55 -3.71 -0.15 -1.94
C TYR A 55 -3.69 1.37 -2.00
N TYR A 56 -4.45 1.96 -2.93
CA TYR A 56 -4.57 3.41 -2.99
C TYR A 56 -5.21 3.94 -1.71
N LYS A 57 -6.17 3.21 -1.14
CA LYS A 57 -6.84 3.60 0.10
C LYS A 57 -5.92 3.53 1.33
N SER A 58 -5.04 2.53 1.43
CA SER A 58 -4.09 2.42 2.54
C SER A 58 -2.94 3.43 2.41
N TYR A 59 -2.37 3.64 1.23
CA TYR A 59 -1.23 4.56 1.06
C TYR A 59 -1.60 6.05 0.97
N PHE A 60 -2.74 6.39 0.36
CA PHE A 60 -3.19 7.77 0.11
C PHE A 60 -4.31 8.25 1.04
N GLY A 61 -4.74 7.44 2.01
CA GLY A 61 -5.74 7.86 3.00
C GLY A 61 -5.27 8.94 3.98
N TRP A 62 -3.97 9.20 4.03
CA TRP A 62 -3.33 10.19 4.90
C TRP A 62 -2.65 11.28 4.09
N GLU A 63 -2.94 12.54 4.39
CA GLU A 63 -2.20 13.69 3.85
C GLU A 63 -0.78 13.76 4.46
N GLU A 64 0.19 14.29 3.72
CA GLU A 64 1.58 14.44 4.20
C GLU A 64 1.67 15.27 5.50
N SER A 65 0.78 16.24 5.67
CA SER A 65 0.63 17.04 6.88
C SER A 65 0.29 16.19 8.10
N GLN A 66 -0.60 15.21 7.93
CA GLN A 66 -1.05 14.28 8.99
C GLN A 66 0.03 13.25 9.32
N LYS A 67 0.75 12.76 8.30
CA LYS A 67 1.91 11.87 8.49
C LYS A 67 3.01 12.57 9.28
N SER A 68 3.27 13.84 8.98
CA SER A 68 4.26 14.65 9.71
C SER A 68 3.88 14.90 11.17
N GLU A 69 2.59 14.98 11.49
CA GLU A 69 2.09 15.15 12.86
C GLU A 69 2.28 13.87 13.68
N LEU A 70 2.04 12.68 13.10
CA LEU A 70 2.27 11.41 13.79
C LEU A 70 3.75 11.18 14.11
N ILE A 71 4.64 11.39 13.12
CA ILE A 71 6.10 11.23 13.25
C ILE A 71 6.66 12.11 14.38
N SER A 72 6.02 13.24 14.67
CA SER A 72 6.45 14.14 15.75
C SER A 72 6.28 13.53 17.15
N THR A 73 5.41 12.52 17.32
CA THR A 73 5.18 11.83 18.61
C THR A 73 6.36 10.94 18.99
N CYS A 74 7.20 10.55 18.03
CA CYS A 74 8.33 9.67 18.22
C CYS A 74 9.66 10.37 18.51
N VAL A 75 9.66 11.69 18.67
CA VAL A 75 10.88 12.46 18.99
C VAL A 75 11.53 11.99 20.30
N ASP A 76 10.77 11.31 21.17
CA ASP A 76 11.24 10.77 22.46
C ASP A 76 11.72 9.30 22.43
N ALA A 77 11.64 8.61 21.28
CA ALA A 77 12.09 7.22 21.15
C ALA A 77 13.57 7.14 20.72
N ASN A 78 14.38 6.43 21.50
CA ASN A 78 15.84 6.25 21.31
C ASN A 78 16.24 5.70 19.91
N ASP A 79 15.31 5.14 19.14
CA ASP A 79 15.54 4.56 17.81
C ASP A 79 14.57 5.11 16.76
N THR A 80 15.02 6.14 16.04
CA THR A 80 14.29 6.79 14.94
C THR A 80 13.89 5.85 13.79
N LYS A 81 14.57 4.72 13.61
CA LYS A 81 14.23 3.72 12.57
C LYS A 81 13.02 2.89 12.97
N THR A 82 13.04 2.32 14.17
CA THR A 82 11.95 1.49 14.68
C THR A 82 10.65 2.29 14.79
N CYS A 83 10.72 3.55 15.21
CA CYS A 83 9.52 4.39 15.19
C CYS A 83 8.95 4.55 13.77
N LYS A 84 9.77 4.93 12.78
CA LYS A 84 9.26 5.16 11.41
C LYS A 84 8.60 3.92 10.85
N CYS A 85 9.15 2.74 11.15
CA CYS A 85 8.57 1.47 10.74
C CYS A 85 7.21 1.20 11.42
N VAL A 86 7.07 1.49 12.72
CA VAL A 86 5.78 1.39 13.43
C VAL A 86 4.77 2.41 12.92
N ASP A 87 5.18 3.64 12.62
CA ASP A 87 4.33 4.66 12.02
C ASP A 87 3.86 4.26 10.62
N GLU A 88 4.74 3.68 9.80
CA GLU A 88 4.39 3.12 8.50
C GLU A 88 3.40 1.97 8.61
N ALA A 89 3.56 1.09 9.60
CA ALA A 89 2.58 0.04 9.89
C ALA A 89 1.21 0.64 10.28
N ILE A 90 1.18 1.68 11.11
CA ILE A 90 -0.04 2.40 11.48
C ILE A 90 -0.72 3.01 10.23
N PHE A 91 0.05 3.64 9.33
CA PHE A 91 -0.48 4.24 8.11
C PHE A 91 -1.06 3.20 7.14
N LYS A 92 -0.50 1.99 7.11
CA LYS A 92 -0.98 0.90 6.25
C LYS A 92 -2.25 0.25 6.79
N GLU A 93 -2.36 0.11 8.11
CA GLU A 93 -3.48 -0.57 8.77
C GLU A 93 -4.74 0.32 8.86
N TYR A 94 -4.57 1.61 9.15
CA TYR A 94 -5.69 2.51 9.44
C TYR A 94 -5.78 3.67 8.47
N THR A 95 -6.99 4.09 8.11
CA THR A 95 -7.19 5.43 7.52
C THR A 95 -7.11 6.52 8.58
N TYR A 96 -6.88 7.78 8.20
CA TYR A 96 -6.77 8.88 9.16
C TYR A 96 -8.01 9.02 10.05
N ASP A 97 -9.21 8.87 9.48
CA ASP A 97 -10.47 8.96 10.23
C ASP A 97 -10.63 7.80 11.22
N GLU A 98 -10.22 6.58 10.84
CA GLU A 98 -10.23 5.41 11.71
C GLU A 98 -9.18 5.56 12.83
N TYR A 99 -7.98 6.03 12.50
CA TYR A 99 -6.93 6.29 13.47
C TYR A 99 -7.34 7.32 14.52
N LYS A 100 -8.03 8.39 14.09
CA LYS A 100 -8.51 9.44 14.99
C LYS A 100 -9.60 8.95 15.94
N LEU A 101 -10.41 8.00 15.50
CA LEU A 101 -11.48 7.38 16.29
C LEU A 101 -10.99 6.20 17.12
N LEU A 102 -9.75 5.76 16.92
CA LEU A 102 -9.18 4.59 17.57
C LEU A 102 -8.95 4.84 19.07
N ASP A 103 -9.33 3.86 19.89
CA ASP A 103 -9.00 3.89 21.31
C ASP A 103 -7.55 3.44 21.52
N LYS A 104 -6.67 4.41 21.78
CA LYS A 104 -5.23 4.19 22.04
C LYS A 104 -4.97 3.38 23.33
N ASN A 105 -5.97 3.20 24.19
CA ASN A 105 -5.87 2.38 25.39
C ASN A 105 -6.42 0.96 25.22
N SER A 106 -7.05 0.66 24.08
CA SER A 106 -7.59 -0.68 23.78
C SER A 106 -6.49 -1.74 23.79
N THR A 107 -6.88 -2.97 24.13
CA THR A 107 -5.99 -4.13 24.10
C THR A 107 -5.50 -4.39 22.67
N GLU A 108 -6.38 -4.24 21.68
CA GLU A 108 -6.09 -4.45 20.26
C GLU A 108 -5.00 -3.50 19.74
N TYR A 109 -5.09 -2.19 20.04
CA TYR A 109 -4.05 -1.23 19.63
C TYR A 109 -2.71 -1.47 20.32
N LYS A 110 -2.73 -1.91 21.59
CA LYS A 110 -1.51 -2.25 22.34
C LYS A 110 -0.84 -3.52 21.82
N GLU A 111 -1.62 -4.51 21.43
CA GLU A 111 -1.11 -5.73 20.77
C GLU A 111 -0.53 -5.38 19.40
N PHE A 112 -1.26 -4.64 18.57
CA PHE A 112 -0.78 -4.18 17.26
C PHE A 112 0.53 -3.40 17.35
N THR A 113 0.63 -2.41 18.24
CA THR A 113 1.87 -1.63 18.39
C THR A 113 3.04 -2.45 18.93
N LYS A 114 2.76 -3.51 19.70
CA LYS A 114 3.78 -4.43 20.19
C LYS A 114 4.27 -5.36 19.08
N GLU A 115 3.36 -5.97 18.33
CA GLU A 115 3.67 -6.81 17.16
C GLU A 115 4.44 -6.01 16.11
N ALA A 116 3.95 -4.82 15.74
CA ALA A 116 4.64 -3.93 14.81
C ALA A 116 6.05 -3.57 15.31
N LYS A 117 6.24 -3.37 16.63
CA LYS A 117 7.56 -3.09 17.18
C LYS A 117 8.48 -4.32 17.14
N GLU A 118 7.95 -5.51 17.37
CA GLU A 118 8.70 -6.77 17.27
C GLU A 118 9.12 -7.03 15.81
N ASP A 119 8.21 -6.85 14.85
CA ASP A 119 8.49 -6.96 13.41
C ASP A 119 9.51 -5.90 12.94
N CYS A 120 9.43 -4.68 13.47
CA CYS A 120 10.37 -3.60 13.15
C CYS A 120 11.75 -3.74 13.83
N LEU A 121 11.88 -4.59 14.84
CA LEU A 121 13.15 -4.91 15.51
C LEU A 121 13.79 -6.19 14.97
N ASP A 122 12.99 -7.04 14.31
CA ASP A 122 13.48 -8.23 13.66
C ASP A 122 14.13 -7.85 12.32
N ASP A 123 15.46 -7.65 12.34
CA ASP A 123 16.30 -7.49 11.13
C ASP A 123 16.26 -8.75 10.22
N SER A 124 15.42 -9.75 10.52
CA SER A 124 15.34 -11.08 9.88
C SER A 124 14.82 -11.09 8.43
N TRP A 125 14.46 -9.96 7.83
CA TRP A 125 14.12 -9.89 6.40
C TRP A 125 15.01 -8.93 5.61
N PHE A 126 16.30 -8.85 5.93
CA PHE A 126 17.37 -8.53 4.97
C PHE A 126 18.66 -9.32 5.23
#